data_AF-A0A924GG86-F1
#
_entry.id   AF-A0A924GG86-F1
#
_cell.length_a   1.000
_cell.length_b   1.000
_cell.length_c   1.000
_cell.angle_alpha   90.00
_cell.angle_beta   90.00
_cell.angle_gamma   90.00
#
_symmetry.space_group_name_H-M   'P 1'
#
loop_
_entity.id
_entity.type
_entity.pdbx_description
1 polymer ?
#
loop_
_entity_poly.entity_id
_entity_poly.type
_entity_poly.pdbx_seq_one_letter_code
_entity_poly.pdbx_strand_id
1 'polypeptide(L)'
;MNFLTVTVPPKFWADHEARSDETAGEVVPRSARAVVVRLTRAQWEDLLADAVHYASLGSGVYGFAGERGLVASAQATVRRLESNLSEPRVFLK
;
A
#
# COMPACT_ATOMS: atom_id res chain seq x y z
N MET A 1 4.39 -11.66 17.39
CA MET A 1 4.52 -11.27 15.97
C MET A 1 3.94 -9.89 15.88
N ASN A 2 4.75 -8.88 15.53
CA ASN A 2 4.32 -7.50 15.66
C ASN A 2 3.64 -7.06 14.36
N PHE A 3 2.52 -6.37 14.49
CA PHE A 3 1.71 -5.93 13.35
C PHE A 3 1.65 -4.41 13.30
N LEU A 4 1.57 -3.88 12.08
CA LEU A 4 1.33 -2.48 11.79
C LEU A 4 -0.03 -2.33 11.11
N THR A 5 -0.80 -1.34 11.52
CA THR A 5 -2.02 -0.94 10.82
C THR A 5 -1.76 0.28 9.96
N VAL A 6 -2.00 0.20 8.66
CA VAL A 6 -1.86 1.32 7.72
C VAL A 6 -3.13 1.54 6.92
N THR A 7 -3.33 2.77 6.47
CA THR A 7 -4.41 3.11 5.54
C THR A 7 -3.86 3.17 4.13
N VAL A 8 -4.51 2.46 3.21
CA VAL A 8 -4.14 2.34 1.81
C VAL A 8 -5.31 2.82 0.95
N PRO A 9 -5.08 3.59 -0.13
CA PRO A 9 -6.12 3.92 -1.09
C PRO A 9 -6.74 2.65 -1.72
N PRO A 10 -8.07 2.55 -1.82
CA PRO A 10 -8.75 1.32 -2.26
C PRO A 10 -8.33 0.81 -3.64
N LYS A 11 -8.03 1.72 -4.57
CA LYS A 11 -7.63 1.36 -5.94
C LYS A 11 -6.28 0.65 -5.97
N PHE A 12 -5.31 1.14 -5.20
CA PHE A 12 -4.00 0.50 -5.09
C PHE A 12 -4.10 -0.82 -4.34
N TRP A 13 -4.88 -0.88 -3.25
CA TRP A 13 -5.09 -2.13 -2.51
C TRP A 13 -5.71 -3.22 -3.38
N ALA A 14 -6.75 -2.90 -4.17
CA ALA A 14 -7.40 -3.88 -5.04
C ALA A 14 -6.45 -4.43 -6.12
N ASP A 15 -5.56 -3.60 -6.66
CA ASP A 15 -4.54 -4.04 -7.63
C ASP A 15 -3.47 -4.92 -6.99
N HIS A 16 -3.00 -4.53 -5.81
CA HIS A 16 -2.04 -5.31 -5.02
C HIS A 16 -2.62 -6.66 -4.59
N GLU A 17 -3.84 -6.68 -4.05
CA GLU A 17 -4.58 -7.88 -3.63
C GLU A 17 -4.85 -8.84 -4.81
N ALA A 18 -5.11 -8.31 -6.02
CA ALA A 18 -5.33 -9.14 -7.20
C ALA A 18 -4.04 -9.79 -7.77
N ARG A 19 -2.86 -9.27 -7.40
CA ARG A 19 -1.56 -9.77 -7.87
C ARG A 19 -0.76 -10.51 -6.80
N SER A 20 -1.10 -10.34 -5.53
CA SER A 20 -0.46 -11.01 -4.40
C SER A 20 -1.16 -12.34 -4.14
N ASP A 21 -0.53 -13.45 -4.54
CA ASP A 21 -1.11 -14.79 -4.41
C ASP A 21 -1.25 -15.25 -2.94
N GLU A 22 -0.49 -14.70 -1.98
CA GLU A 22 -0.52 -15.19 -0.58
C GLU A 22 -0.24 -14.14 0.53
N THR A 23 0.09 -12.87 0.22
CA THR A 23 0.67 -11.94 1.22
C THR A 23 -0.07 -10.62 1.43
N ALA A 24 -1.28 -10.45 0.91
CA ALA A 24 -2.09 -9.28 1.25
C ALA A 24 -2.48 -9.33 2.74
N GLY A 25 -1.98 -8.37 3.54
CA GLY A 25 -2.32 -8.24 4.97
C GLY A 25 -3.82 -8.25 5.26
N GLU A 26 -4.15 -8.37 6.54
CA GLU A 26 -5.55 -8.50 6.98
C GLU A 26 -6.29 -7.16 6.93
N VAL A 27 -7.39 -7.09 6.21
CA VAL A 27 -8.24 -5.90 6.16
C VAL A 27 -9.07 -5.81 7.45
N VAL A 28 -8.91 -4.73 8.22
CA VAL A 28 -9.56 -4.57 9.53
C VAL A 28 -10.84 -3.73 9.43
N PRO A 29 -10.81 -2.51 8.84
CA PRO A 29 -11.99 -1.97 8.15
C PRO A 29 -11.77 -1.59 6.67
N ARG A 30 -12.78 -1.87 5.83
CA ARG A 30 -12.87 -1.44 4.41
C ARG A 30 -13.98 -0.41 4.23
N SER A 31 -13.67 0.72 3.62
CA SER A 31 -14.65 1.72 3.19
C SER A 31 -14.44 2.06 1.71
N ALA A 32 -15.41 2.72 1.08
CA ALA A 32 -15.27 3.21 -0.29
C ALA A 32 -14.10 4.22 -0.47
N ARG A 33 -13.61 4.82 0.62
CA ARG A 33 -12.58 5.86 0.59
C ARG A 33 -11.20 5.38 1.06
N ALA A 34 -11.15 4.30 1.82
CA ALA A 34 -9.94 3.82 2.48
C ALA A 34 -10.03 2.34 2.81
N VAL A 35 -8.94 1.62 2.62
CA VAL A 35 -8.73 0.26 3.13
C VAL A 35 -7.72 0.36 4.26
N VAL A 36 -8.07 -0.14 5.44
CA VAL A 36 -7.15 -0.20 6.56
C VAL A 36 -6.71 -1.64 6.73
N VAL A 37 -5.40 -1.85 6.67
CA VAL A 37 -4.79 -3.18 6.61
C VAL A 37 -3.80 -3.37 7.74
N ARG A 38 -3.86 -4.54 8.36
CA ARG A 38 -2.95 -5.01 9.39
C ARG A 38 -1.90 -5.91 8.74
N LEU A 39 -0.66 -5.45 8.77
CA LEU A 39 0.49 -6.05 8.07
C LEU A 39 1.53 -6.52 9.08
N THR A 40 2.10 -7.69 8.82
CA THR A 40 3.41 -8.04 9.38
C THR A 40 4.50 -7.19 8.73
N ARG A 41 5.72 -7.22 9.29
CA ARG A 41 6.85 -6.53 8.67
C ARG A 41 7.11 -6.96 7.23
N ALA A 42 7.08 -8.27 6.95
CA ALA A 42 7.30 -8.79 5.60
C ALA A 42 6.24 -8.29 4.61
N GLN A 43 4.96 -8.29 5.02
CA GLN A 43 3.86 -7.78 4.19
C GLN A 43 3.93 -6.26 3.99
N TRP A 44 4.45 -5.53 4.98
CA TRP A 44 4.70 -4.09 4.84
C TRP A 44 5.85 -3.81 3.85
N GLU A 45 6.94 -4.58 3.90
CA GLU A 45 8.06 -4.47 2.97
C GLU A 45 7.61 -4.80 1.53
N ASP A 46 6.78 -5.83 1.37
CA ASP A 46 6.16 -6.23 0.09
C ASP A 46 5.26 -5.13 -0.48
N LEU A 47 4.32 -4.63 0.34
CA LEU A 47 3.42 -3.53 -0.05
C LEU A 47 4.20 -2.24 -0.40
N LEU A 48 5.28 -1.94 0.33
CA LEU A 48 6.13 -0.79 0.04
C LEU A 48 6.86 -0.96 -1.30
N ALA A 49 7.47 -2.12 -1.54
CA ALA A 49 8.19 -2.40 -2.78
C ALA A 49 7.26 -2.25 -3.99
N ASP A 50 6.04 -2.75 -3.89
CA ASP A 50 5.03 -2.64 -4.93
C ASP A 50 4.58 -1.18 -5.16
N ALA A 51 4.35 -0.44 -4.06
CA ALA A 51 3.96 0.97 -4.15
C ALA A 51 5.09 1.83 -4.77
N VAL A 52 6.35 1.56 -4.42
CA VAL A 52 7.53 2.22 -5.01
C VAL A 52 7.66 1.89 -6.49
N HIS A 53 7.43 0.64 -6.88
CA HIS A 53 7.44 0.23 -8.28
C HIS A 53 6.49 1.11 -9.10
N TYR A 54 5.21 1.18 -8.74
CA TYR A 54 4.25 2.04 -9.43
C TYR A 54 4.55 3.54 -9.34
N ALA A 55 5.03 4.01 -8.19
CA ALA A 55 5.41 5.41 -8.02
C ALA A 55 6.56 5.82 -8.96
N SER A 56 7.46 4.87 -9.27
CA SER A 56 8.64 5.07 -10.12
C SER A 56 8.33 5.04 -11.63
N LEU A 57 7.22 4.45 -12.03
CA LEU A 57 6.86 4.24 -13.45
C LEU A 57 6.56 5.54 -14.22
N GLY A 58 6.46 6.69 -13.54
CA GLY A 58 6.19 7.98 -14.17
C GLY A 58 4.80 8.03 -14.85
N SER A 59 4.35 9.22 -15.22
CA SER A 59 3.05 9.38 -15.91
C SER A 59 3.06 8.90 -17.37
N GLY A 60 4.16 8.31 -17.85
CA GLY A 60 4.42 8.02 -19.26
C GLY A 60 4.49 6.54 -19.63
N VAL A 61 4.71 5.62 -18.68
CA VAL A 61 4.84 4.17 -18.99
C VAL A 61 3.47 3.47 -19.06
N TYR A 62 2.49 4.01 -18.35
CA TYR A 62 1.11 3.54 -18.33
C TYR A 62 0.21 4.58 -19.01
N GLY A 63 0.07 4.44 -20.33
CA GLY A 63 -0.51 5.41 -21.26
C GLY A 63 -2.04 5.53 -21.21
N PHE A 64 -2.73 4.86 -20.29
CA PHE A 64 -4.19 4.92 -20.18
C PHE A 64 -4.62 5.80 -19.01
N ALA A 65 -5.63 6.66 -19.23
CA ALA A 65 -6.19 7.54 -18.20
C ALA A 65 -6.61 6.80 -16.91
N GLY A 66 -6.87 5.49 -16.99
CA GLY A 66 -7.16 4.62 -15.85
C GLY A 66 -5.99 4.39 -14.89
N GLU A 67 -4.75 4.45 -15.37
CA GLU A 67 -3.54 4.08 -14.60
C GLU A 67 -2.90 5.28 -13.90
N ARG A 68 -3.18 6.51 -14.35
CA ARG A 68 -2.81 7.73 -13.61
C ARG A 68 -3.35 7.73 -12.19
N GLY A 69 -4.59 7.24 -12.02
CA GLY A 69 -5.20 7.08 -10.70
C GLY A 69 -4.49 6.03 -9.84
N LEU A 70 -3.95 4.97 -10.46
CA LEU A 70 -3.21 3.92 -9.76
C LEU A 70 -1.84 4.43 -9.28
N VAL A 71 -1.10 5.12 -10.17
CA VAL A 71 0.19 5.76 -9.83
C VAL A 71 0.03 6.78 -8.71
N ALA A 72 -0.99 7.66 -8.79
CA ALA A 72 -1.26 8.63 -7.73
C ALA A 72 -1.61 7.96 -6.39
N SER A 73 -2.38 6.88 -6.41
CA SER A 73 -2.65 6.10 -5.20
C SER A 73 -1.41 5.39 -4.65
N ALA A 74 -0.54 4.85 -5.51
CA ALA A 74 0.71 4.23 -5.09
C ALA A 74 1.65 5.24 -4.42
N GLN A 75 1.79 6.43 -5.00
CA GLN A 75 2.57 7.53 -4.40
C GLN A 75 2.02 7.95 -3.03
N ALA A 76 0.70 8.00 -2.86
CA ALA A 76 0.08 8.27 -1.57
C ALA A 76 0.36 7.15 -0.55
N THR A 77 0.34 5.89 -1.00
CA THR A 77 0.72 4.73 -0.17
C THR A 77 2.17 4.83 0.28
N VAL A 78 3.14 5.07 -0.62
CA VAL A 78 4.56 5.21 -0.27
C VAL A 78 4.75 6.23 0.86
N ARG A 79 4.22 7.46 0.70
CA ARG A 79 4.33 8.51 1.72
C ARG A 79 3.78 8.06 3.08
N ARG A 80 2.67 7.31 3.07
CA ARG A 80 2.03 6.82 4.30
C ARG A 80 2.84 5.72 4.96
N LEU A 81 3.42 4.81 4.19
CA LEU A 81 4.28 3.74 4.71
C LEU A 81 5.60 4.30 5.27
N GLU A 82 6.22 5.25 4.58
CA GLU A 82 7.46 5.91 5.02
C GLU A 82 7.26 6.78 6.27
N SER A 83 6.11 7.47 6.38
CA SER A 83 5.77 8.25 7.57
C SER A 83 5.68 7.35 8.82
N ASN A 84 5.20 6.13 8.66
CA ASN A 84 5.14 5.15 9.75
C ASN A 84 6.54 4.71 10.22
N LEU A 85 7.55 4.63 9.35
CA LEU A 85 8.92 4.32 9.77
C LEU A 85 9.54 5.41 10.67
N SER A 86 9.07 6.65 10.53
CA SER A 86 9.55 7.79 11.30
C SER A 86 8.89 7.88 12.68
N GLU A 87 7.81 7.13 12.92
CA GLU A 87 7.09 7.10 14.19
C GLU A 87 7.48 5.86 15.02
N PRO A 88 7.93 6.03 16.29
CA PRO A 88 8.47 4.94 17.12
C PRO A 88 7.44 3.91 17.62
N ARG A 89 6.24 3.85 17.03
CA ARG A 89 5.09 3.07 17.55
C ARG A 89 4.67 1.87 16.69
N VAL A 90 5.35 1.61 15.59
CA VAL A 90 4.75 0.96 14.42
C VAL A 90 4.76 -0.57 14.47
N PHE A 91 5.61 -1.17 15.31
CA PHE A 91 5.60 -2.61 15.57
C PHE A 91 5.76 -2.86 17.07
N LEU A 92 4.82 -2.39 17.89
CA LEU A 92 4.84 -2.70 19.32
C LEU A 92 4.35 -4.14 19.55
N LYS A 93 5.04 -4.81 20.49
CA LYS A 93 4.95 -6.24 20.84
C LYS A 93 3.55 -6.71 21.23
#